data_AF-H8I4C6-F1
#
_entry.id   AF-H8I4C6-F1
#
_cell.length_a   1.000
_cell.length_b   1.000
_cell.length_c   1.000
_cell.angle_alpha   90.00
_cell.angle_beta   90.00
_cell.angle_gamma   90.00
#
_symmetry.space_group_name_H-M   'P 1'
#
loop_
_entity.id
_entity.type
_entity.pdbx_description
1 polymer ?
#
loop_
_entity_poly.entity_id
_entity_poly.type
_entity_poly.pdbx_seq_one_letter_code
_entity_poly.pdbx_strand_id
1 'polypeptide(L)'
;MIVLVKDGQMDKLTISLKEAEKTPVDGLFRRLSTGPDGLSGEEAARRLQVYGPNKMSPLLKSLLNFGRLEDFAIMALLFINVIVKYAQEKKASDACDVLKLLIYGILEREKVELM
;
A
#
# COMPACT_ATOMS: atom_id res chain seq x y z
N MET A 1 -0.20 8.75 21.65
CA MET A 1 -0.73 9.77 22.58
C MET A 1 -2.24 9.66 22.50
N ILE A 2 -2.95 9.20 23.54
CA ILE A 2 -4.42 9.24 23.52
C ILE A 2 -4.77 10.67 23.94
N VAL A 3 -5.09 11.50 22.95
CA VAL A 3 -5.42 12.91 23.18
C VAL A 3 -6.92 13.02 23.20
N LEU A 4 -7.45 13.30 24.38
CA LEU A 4 -8.84 13.67 24.57
C LEU A 4 -8.92 15.20 24.42
N VAL A 5 -9.31 15.66 23.23
CA VAL A 5 -9.34 17.10 22.88
C VAL A 5 -10.77 17.61 23.07
N LYS A 6 -10.93 18.61 23.95
CA LYS A 6 -12.14 19.44 24.03
C LYS A 6 -11.76 20.86 23.61
N ASP A 7 -12.39 21.40 22.58
CA ASP A 7 -12.37 22.83 22.20
C ASP A 7 -10.97 23.50 22.20
N GLY A 8 -9.92 22.78 21.77
CA GLY A 8 -8.56 23.34 21.68
C GLY A 8 -7.89 23.64 23.03
N GLN A 9 -8.47 23.22 24.16
CA GLN A 9 -7.85 23.33 25.48
C GLN A 9 -7.55 21.94 26.07
N MET A 10 -6.31 21.79 26.55
CA MET A 10 -5.81 20.56 27.16
C MET A 10 -6.33 20.42 28.60
N ASP A 11 -7.39 19.64 28.83
CA ASP A 11 -7.94 19.47 30.18
C ASP A 11 -7.87 18.02 30.74
N LYS A 12 -7.30 17.99 31.95
CA LYS A 12 -7.10 17.04 33.06
C LYS A 12 -7.10 15.50 32.96
N LEU A 13 -7.41 14.83 31.85
CA LEU A 13 -7.37 13.33 31.77
C LEU A 13 -6.28 12.75 30.84
N THR A 14 -5.19 13.48 30.66
CA THR A 14 -4.11 13.07 29.75
C THR A 14 -3.17 12.06 30.41
N ILE A 15 -3.42 10.76 30.23
CA ILE A 15 -2.43 9.72 30.54
C ILE A 15 -1.54 9.45 29.32
N SER A 16 -0.23 9.40 29.52
CA SER A 16 0.69 8.98 28.46
C SER A 16 0.53 7.49 28.15
N LEU A 17 0.72 7.07 26.89
CA LEU A 17 0.65 5.64 26.52
C LEU A 17 1.64 4.79 27.33
N LYS A 18 2.87 5.29 27.51
CA LYS A 18 3.93 4.63 28.30
C LYS A 18 3.57 4.52 29.78
N GLU A 19 2.72 5.42 30.26
CA GLU A 19 2.28 5.46 31.65
C GLU A 19 1.07 4.54 31.85
N ALA A 20 0.13 4.54 30.90
CA ALA A 20 -1.01 3.64 30.86
C ALA A 20 -0.57 2.17 30.82
N GLU A 21 0.44 1.84 30.00
CA GLU A 21 1.01 0.49 29.88
C GLU A 21 1.53 -0.06 31.22
N LYS A 22 2.07 0.81 32.08
CA LYS A 22 2.62 0.46 33.39
C LYS A 22 1.60 0.54 34.52
N THR A 23 0.42 1.09 34.25
CA THR A 23 -0.61 1.29 35.27
C THR A 23 -1.46 0.02 35.39
N PRO A 24 -1.65 -0.54 36.59
CA PRO A 24 -2.54 -1.69 36.78
C PRO A 24 -3.98 -1.32 36.39
N VAL A 25 -4.75 -2.32 35.96
CA VAL A 25 -6.11 -2.16 35.40
C VAL A 25 -7.03 -1.36 36.34
N ASP A 26 -7.01 -1.62 37.64
CA ASP A 26 -7.81 -0.87 38.63
C ASP A 26 -7.42 0.62 38.74
N GLY A 27 -6.15 0.92 38.49
CA GLY A 27 -5.64 2.29 38.42
C GLY A 27 -6.12 3.01 37.16
N LEU A 28 -6.17 2.28 36.04
CA LEU A 28 -6.71 2.77 34.77
C LEU A 28 -8.22 3.04 34.87
N PHE A 29 -8.98 2.15 35.51
CA PHE A 29 -10.42 2.34 35.74
C PHE A 29 -10.74 3.61 36.51
N ARG A 30 -10.02 3.86 37.61
CA ARG A 30 -10.16 5.11 38.37
C ARG A 30 -9.78 6.33 37.55
N ARG A 31 -8.64 6.28 36.85
CA ARG A 31 -8.16 7.42 36.03
C ARG A 31 -9.09 7.74 34.86
N LEU A 32 -9.63 6.74 34.18
CA LEU A 32 -10.51 6.90 33.03
C LEU A 32 -12.00 6.98 33.41
N SER A 33 -12.31 6.97 34.72
CA SER A 33 -13.67 6.98 35.26
C SER A 33 -14.55 5.94 34.56
N THR A 34 -14.09 4.69 34.49
CA THR A 34 -14.78 3.56 33.85
C THR A 34 -14.60 2.32 34.72
N GLY A 35 -15.49 1.34 34.56
CA GLY A 35 -15.44 0.08 35.31
C GLY A 35 -15.34 -1.14 34.41
N PRO A 36 -15.33 -2.35 35.01
CA PRO A 36 -15.34 -3.62 34.28
C PRO A 36 -16.59 -3.79 33.40
N ASP A 37 -17.72 -3.20 33.81
CA ASP A 37 -18.98 -3.21 33.05
C ASP A 37 -19.01 -2.14 31.92
N GLY A 38 -17.93 -1.36 31.78
CA GLY A 38 -17.81 -0.30 30.78
C GLY A 38 -18.44 1.03 31.19
N LEU A 39 -18.88 1.80 30.19
CA LEU A 39 -19.55 3.10 30.36
C LEU A 39 -21.06 2.95 30.20
N SER A 40 -21.84 3.73 30.95
CA SER A 40 -23.28 3.86 30.69
C SER A 40 -23.52 4.57 29.35
N GLY A 41 -24.67 4.34 28.72
CA GLY A 41 -25.04 4.98 27.45
C GLY A 41 -25.05 6.52 27.55
N GLU A 42 -25.49 7.06 28.68
CA GLU A 42 -25.48 8.50 28.96
C GLU A 42 -24.06 9.06 29.06
N GLU A 43 -23.16 8.33 29.72
CA GLU A 43 -21.77 8.74 29.89
C GLU A 43 -20.98 8.63 28.58
N ALA A 44 -21.23 7.59 27.80
CA ALA A 44 -20.68 7.44 26.46
C ALA A 44 -21.15 8.58 25.54
N ALA A 45 -22.43 8.96 25.58
CA ALA A 45 -22.97 10.08 24.82
C ALA A 45 -22.34 11.42 25.23
N ARG A 46 -22.16 11.66 26.54
CA ARG A 46 -21.43 12.83 27.06
C ARG A 46 -20.00 12.88 26.53
N ARG A 47 -19.26 11.78 26.59
CA ARG A 47 -17.88 11.71 26.10
C ARG A 47 -17.78 11.93 24.59
N LEU A 48 -18.74 11.41 23.82
CA LEU A 48 -18.77 11.61 22.37
C LEU A 48 -18.99 13.08 22.00
N GLN A 49 -19.82 13.81 22.75
CA GLN A 49 -20.00 15.26 22.57
C GLN A 49 -18.74 16.05 22.94
N VAL A 50 -18.05 15.64 24.00
CA VAL A 50 -16.87 16.36 24.53
C VAL A 50 -15.61 16.12 23.70
N TYR A 51 -15.36 14.88 23.28
CA TYR A 51 -14.11 14.48 22.62
C TYR A 51 -14.27 14.25 21.11
N GLY A 52 -15.50 14.18 20.62
CA GLY A 52 -15.80 13.87 19.23
C GLY A 52 -15.56 12.40 18.88
N PRO A 53 -15.87 12.03 17.62
CA PRO A 53 -15.69 10.68 17.13
C PRO A 53 -14.21 10.32 17.01
N ASN A 54 -13.80 9.17 17.56
CA ASN A 54 -12.47 8.61 17.37
C ASN A 54 -12.33 7.98 15.97
N LYS A 55 -12.31 8.82 14.94
CA LYS A 55 -12.09 8.42 13.54
C LYS A 55 -10.87 9.14 13.01
N MET A 56 -10.02 8.41 12.28
CA MET A 56 -8.92 9.02 11.53
C MET A 56 -9.47 9.96 10.47
N SER A 57 -8.78 11.08 10.25
CA SER A 57 -9.20 12.04 9.24
C SER A 57 -9.15 11.40 7.84
N PRO A 58 -10.13 11.71 6.96
CA PRO A 58 -10.15 11.18 5.60
C PRO A 58 -8.90 11.60 4.80
N LEU A 59 -8.32 12.75 5.13
CA LEU A 59 -7.08 13.24 4.54
C LEU A 59 -5.90 12.32 4.85
N LEU A 60 -5.73 11.88 6.10
CA LEU A 60 -4.67 10.93 6.48
C LEU A 60 -4.88 9.56 5.81
N LYS A 61 -6.14 9.11 5.71
CA LYS A 61 -6.46 7.87 4.97
C LYS A 61 -6.05 7.96 3.50
N SER A 62 -6.32 9.09 2.86
CA SER A 62 -5.95 9.32 1.46
C SER A 62 -4.43 9.32 1.28
N LEU A 63 -3.69 10.02 2.15
CA LEU A 63 -2.23 10.08 2.09
C LEU A 63 -1.56 8.72 2.33
N LEU A 64 -2.10 7.89 3.24
CA LEU A 64 -1.58 6.55 3.49
C LEU A 64 -1.75 5.62 2.27
N ASN A 65 -2.81 5.81 1.48
CA ASN A 65 -3.02 5.05 0.24
C ASN A 65 -2.07 5.48 -0.89
N PHE A 66 -1.74 6.77 -0.99
CA PHE A 66 -0.80 7.28 -2.00
C PHE A 66 0.65 6.82 -1.79
N GLY A 67 1.01 6.42 -0.57
CA GLY A 67 2.36 6.00 -0.19
C GLY A 67 2.75 4.58 -0.59
N ARG A 68 1.88 3.80 -1.26
CA ARG A 68 2.21 2.44 -1.78
C ARG A 68 3.11 2.51 -3.03
N LEU A 69 4.24 3.22 -2.93
CA LEU A 69 5.19 3.36 -4.04
C LEU A 69 5.75 2.01 -4.51
N GLU A 70 5.63 0.97 -3.69
CA GLU A 70 5.96 -0.43 -3.99
C GLU A 70 5.21 -0.96 -5.22
N ASP A 71 3.98 -0.50 -5.46
CA ASP A 71 3.21 -0.92 -6.62
C ASP A 71 3.78 -0.36 -7.95
N PHE A 72 4.52 0.77 -7.90
CA PHE A 72 5.19 1.29 -9.09
C PHE A 72 6.34 0.40 -9.54
N ALA A 73 7.04 -0.26 -8.61
CA ALA A 73 8.12 -1.18 -8.97
C ALA A 73 7.58 -2.38 -9.75
N ILE A 74 6.41 -2.91 -9.37
CA ILE A 74 5.72 -3.98 -10.09
C ILE A 74 5.28 -3.50 -11.47
N MET A 75 4.67 -2.32 -11.56
CA MET A 75 4.25 -1.73 -12.85
C MET A 75 5.45 -1.52 -13.79
N ALA A 76 6.57 -0.99 -13.27
CA ALA A 76 7.79 -0.79 -14.03
C ALA A 76 8.40 -2.12 -14.49
N LEU A 77 8.44 -3.14 -13.62
CA LEU A 77 8.92 -4.48 -13.97
C LEU A 77 8.11 -5.10 -15.12
N LEU A 78 6.78 -4.98 -15.07
CA LEU A 78 5.91 -5.46 -16.15
C LEU A 78 6.16 -4.69 -17.46
N PHE A 79 6.30 -3.38 -17.38
CA PHE A 79 6.56 -2.54 -18.56
C PHE A 79 7.90 -2.86 -19.22
N ILE A 80 8.95 -3.01 -18.43
CA ILE A 80 10.28 -3.39 -18.91
C ILE A 80 10.22 -4.77 -19.58
N ASN A 81 9.53 -5.74 -18.97
CA ASN A 81 9.36 -7.08 -19.54
C ASN A 81 8.63 -7.04 -20.90
N VAL A 82 7.58 -6.22 -21.03
CA VAL A 82 6.86 -6.05 -22.31
C VAL A 82 7.76 -5.40 -23.37
N ILE A 83 8.50 -4.35 -23.01
CA ILE A 83 9.40 -3.65 -23.93
C ILE A 83 10.54 -4.55 -24.39
N VAL A 84 11.23 -5.22 -23.45
CA VAL A 84 12.35 -6.12 -23.76
C VAL A 84 11.87 -7.27 -24.65
N LYS A 85 10.72 -7.86 -24.34
CA LYS A 85 10.12 -8.91 -25.16
C LYS A 85 9.88 -8.43 -26.59
N TYR A 86 9.23 -7.28 -26.76
CA TYR A 86 8.95 -6.72 -28.08
C TYR A 86 10.22 -6.39 -28.87
N ALA A 87 11.25 -5.85 -28.19
CA ALA A 87 12.53 -5.52 -28.82
C ALA A 87 13.33 -6.77 -29.22
N GLN A 88 13.33 -7.82 -28.39
CA GLN A 88 14.02 -9.08 -28.69
C GLN A 88 13.35 -9.85 -29.82
N GLU A 89 12.02 -9.85 -29.87
CA GLU A 89 11.25 -10.52 -30.92
C GLU A 89 11.56 -9.93 -32.30
N LYS A 90 11.72 -8.60 -32.41
CA LYS A 90 12.15 -7.97 -33.66
C LYS A 90 13.56 -8.39 -34.08
N LYS A 91 14.52 -8.38 -33.17
CA LYS A 91 15.91 -8.76 -33.48
C LYS A 91 16.05 -10.24 -33.88
N ALA A 92 15.27 -11.11 -33.25
CA ALA A 92 15.27 -12.54 -33.58
C ALA A 92 14.64 -12.81 -34.96
N SER A 93 13.63 -12.03 -35.36
CA SER A 93 13.01 -12.14 -36.68
C SER A 93 14.00 -11.82 -37.80
N ASP A 94 14.76 -10.73 -37.69
CA ASP A 94 15.70 -10.29 -38.72
C ASP A 94 16.77 -11.37 -39.03
N ALA A 95 17.29 -12.03 -37.99
CA ALA A 95 18.26 -13.11 -38.15
C ALA A 95 17.65 -14.36 -38.80
N CYS A 96 16.38 -14.66 -38.48
CA CYS A 96 15.66 -15.78 -39.08
C CYS A 96 15.38 -15.54 -40.58
N ASP A 97 15.06 -14.31 -40.95
CA ASP A 97 14.77 -13.95 -42.34
C ASP A 97 16.03 -13.96 -43.22
N VAL A 98 17.17 -13.52 -42.69
CA VAL A 98 18.48 -13.69 -43.36
C VAL A 98 18.80 -15.17 -43.57
N LEU A 99 18.57 -16.01 -42.57
CA LEU A 99 18.84 -17.45 -42.69
C LEU A 99 17.92 -18.12 -43.74
N LYS A 100 16.63 -17.75 -43.79
CA LYS A 100 15.71 -18.23 -44.83
C LYS A 100 16.19 -17.82 -46.22
N LEU A 101 16.63 -16.57 -46.40
CA LEU A 101 17.15 -16.09 -47.68
C LEU A 101 18.39 -16.87 -48.13
N LEU A 102 19.30 -17.21 -47.21
CA LEU A 102 20.45 -18.05 -47.51
C LEU A 102 20.03 -19.46 -47.95
N ILE A 103 19.07 -20.08 -47.26
CA ILE A 103 18.58 -21.43 -47.59
C ILE A 103 17.88 -21.44 -48.96
N TYR A 104 17.02 -20.46 -49.25
CA TYR A 104 16.39 -20.33 -50.57
C TYR A 104 17.42 -20.17 -51.70
N GLY A 105 18.47 -19.37 -51.47
CA GLY A 105 19.55 -19.20 -52.44
C GLY A 105 20.34 -20.48 -52.71
N ILE A 106 20.56 -21.31 -51.69
CA ILE A 106 21.24 -22.61 -51.82
C ILE A 106 20.38 -23.60 -52.60
N LEU A 107 19.08 -23.68 -52.28
CA LEU A 107 18.14 -24.56 -52.98
C LEU A 107 17.98 -24.20 -54.46
N GLU A 108 17.95 -22.91 -54.79
CA GLU A 108 17.87 -22.47 -56.19
C GLU A 108 19.14 -22.80 -56.97
N ARG A 109 20.31 -22.75 -56.33
CA ARG A 109 21.60 -23.13 -56.93
C ARG A 109 21.69 -24.63 -57.20
N GLU A 110 21.21 -25.45 -56.26
CA GLU A 110 21.16 -26.91 -56.43
C GLU A 110 20.21 -27.30 -57.57
N LYS A 111 19.05 -26.64 -57.70
CA LYS A 111 18.06 -26.90 -58.75
C LYS A 111 18.58 -26.57 -60.16
N VAL A 112 19.47 -25.58 -60.30
CA VAL A 112 20.10 -25.19 -61.57
C VAL A 112 21.22 -26.17 -61.97
N GLU A 113 21.95 -26.77 -61.02
CA GLU A 113 22.95 -27.80 -61.34
C GLU A 113 22.35 -29.18 -61.70
N LEU A 114 21.11 -29.44 -61.29
CA LEU A 114 20.38 -30.68 -61.58
C LEU A 114 19.60 -30.64 -62.91
N MET A 115 19.71 -29.57 -63.70
CA MET A 115 19.01 -29.35 -64.98
C MET A 115 19.99 -29.28 -66.15
#